data_AF-A0A8X6TNM6-F1
#
_entry.id   AF-A0A8X6TNM6-F1
#
_cell.length_a   1.000
_cell.length_b   1.000
_cell.length_c   1.000
_cell.angle_alpha   90.00
_cell.angle_beta   90.00
_cell.angle_gamma   90.00
#
_symmetry.space_group_name_H-M   'P 1'
#
loop_
_entity.id
_entity.type
_entity.pdbx_description
1 polymer ?
#
loop_
_entity_poly.entity_id
_entity_poly.type
_entity_poly.pdbx_seq_one_letter_code
_entity_poly.pdbx_strand_id
1 'polypeptide(L)'
;MILRSKVPGVAKCGFLILLLACASVVLSLFYFAKEEIENEDKPFEDELQYFPKPFLPFSREILDKNFDACLFAPLTLDLSGTNMTVETLFPTLAKQNASTAKILKIKNRPVFPVLKLFTDLMSLFRIDLVLIEPSVIFCMLSPYYKSLLLRRKFSFKDISSSKHVVTLGIRGIDAVILKKVSVKAKIKAYGFKMEIVKEPLLDWMEMENFTFSENHFISHAFFKHKDWIIHLVVFYERGNFLWHSSLKIPPNVKRAFGELNFAESASAYENFAYESLGFKEESLSFINIPSSPQYFLFEMENSKFLECNSTVVSSFLKLNRTGIPNKHSSLSVERFNKRTAVGLQELKAVFNPLLMHFWIWSGTMLGWYRQCGVIPYTSDVDFGSWASEVDDLDEVLHRLEKSEHLQLKQRMGIAEQ
;
A
#
# COMPACT_ATOMS: atom_id res chain seq x y z
N MET A 1 39.32 25.12 -90.25
CA MET A 1 37.91 24.85 -89.93
C MET A 1 37.69 25.23 -88.47
N ILE A 2 37.12 26.42 -88.23
CA ILE A 2 37.03 27.05 -86.91
C ILE A 2 35.75 26.56 -86.22
N LEU A 3 35.88 25.85 -85.08
CA LEU A 3 34.75 25.47 -84.23
C LEU A 3 34.26 26.70 -83.45
N ARG A 4 33.06 27.19 -83.77
CA ARG A 4 32.35 28.20 -82.98
C ARG A 4 31.63 27.51 -81.83
N SER A 5 32.10 27.69 -80.60
CA SER A 5 31.33 27.36 -79.40
C SER A 5 30.20 28.37 -79.21
N LYS A 6 28.95 27.92 -79.28
CA LYS A 6 27.77 28.74 -78.96
C LYS A 6 27.75 29.01 -77.46
N VAL A 7 28.06 30.24 -77.07
CA VAL A 7 27.83 30.75 -75.71
C VAL A 7 26.31 30.76 -75.48
N PRO A 8 25.80 30.14 -74.39
CA PRO A 8 24.38 30.19 -74.08
C PRO A 8 23.95 31.64 -73.81
N GLY A 9 22.87 32.08 -74.46
CA GLY A 9 22.36 33.44 -74.32
C GLY A 9 22.00 33.77 -72.87
N VAL A 10 22.17 35.04 -72.50
CA VAL A 10 22.01 35.62 -71.15
C VAL A 10 20.73 35.16 -70.43
N ALA A 11 19.64 34.91 -71.17
CA ALA A 11 18.39 34.38 -70.62
C ALA A 11 18.51 32.95 -70.03
N LYS A 12 19.36 32.09 -70.60
CA LYS A 12 19.61 30.73 -70.09
C LYS A 12 20.47 30.73 -68.83
N CYS A 13 21.40 31.67 -68.72
CA CYS A 13 22.18 31.88 -67.49
C CYS A 13 21.29 32.42 -66.36
N GLY A 14 20.39 33.37 -66.65
CA GLY A 14 19.42 33.87 -65.67
C GLY A 14 18.51 32.78 -65.12
N PHE A 15 17.99 31.90 -65.99
CA PHE A 15 17.15 30.78 -65.55
C PHE A 15 17.91 29.75 -64.71
N LEU A 16 19.17 29.47 -65.04
CA LEU A 16 20.02 28.57 -64.26
C LEU A 16 20.35 29.13 -62.88
N ILE A 17 20.63 30.44 -62.79
CA ILE A 17 20.89 31.12 -61.51
C ILE A 17 19.62 31.11 -60.64
N LEU A 18 18.44 31.36 -61.23
CA LEU A 18 17.17 31.30 -60.51
C LEU A 18 16.87 29.88 -60.01
N LEU A 19 17.15 28.86 -60.81
CA LEU A 19 17.02 27.45 -60.41
C LEU A 19 17.96 27.08 -59.26
N LEU A 20 19.22 27.55 -59.31
CA LEU A 20 20.19 27.32 -58.24
C LEU A 20 19.82 28.06 -56.95
N ALA A 21 19.26 29.27 -57.05
CA ALA A 21 18.75 30.02 -55.90
C ALA A 21 17.49 29.37 -55.29
N CYS A 22 16.56 28.89 -56.11
CA CYS A 22 15.41 28.13 -55.61
C CYS A 22 15.84 26.80 -54.98
N ALA A 23 16.81 26.10 -55.57
CA ALA A 23 17.35 24.87 -55.01
C ALA A 23 18.07 25.12 -53.67
N SER A 24 18.80 26.23 -53.50
CA SER A 24 19.45 26.56 -52.23
C SER A 24 18.45 26.92 -51.14
N VAL A 25 17.36 27.63 -51.46
CA VAL A 25 16.28 27.92 -50.50
C VAL A 25 15.56 26.64 -50.09
N VAL A 26 15.26 25.74 -51.03
CA VAL A 26 14.64 24.44 -50.74
C VAL A 26 15.57 23.56 -49.91
N LEU A 27 16.86 23.46 -50.26
CA LEU A 27 17.83 22.72 -49.44
C LEU A 27 17.99 23.32 -48.04
N SER A 28 17.97 24.65 -47.91
CA SER A 28 18.04 25.31 -46.60
C SER A 28 16.79 25.03 -45.77
N LEU A 29 15.60 25.05 -46.38
CA LEU A 29 14.35 24.66 -45.71
C LEU A 29 14.35 23.19 -45.30
N PHE A 30 14.89 22.28 -46.12
CA PHE A 30 15.07 20.88 -45.74
C PHE A 30 16.14 20.70 -44.65
N TYR A 31 17.18 21.53 -44.61
CA TYR A 31 18.22 21.49 -43.58
C TYR A 31 17.70 22.01 -42.24
N PHE A 32 16.95 23.12 -42.24
CA PHE A 32 16.28 23.65 -41.03
C PHE A 32 15.15 22.74 -40.53
N ALA A 33 14.36 22.15 -41.43
CA ALA A 33 13.37 21.14 -41.05
C ALA A 33 14.04 19.87 -40.47
N LYS A 34 15.24 19.52 -40.96
CA LYS A 34 16.01 18.40 -40.44
C LYS A 34 16.67 18.71 -39.08
N GLU A 35 17.10 19.94 -38.81
CA GLU A 35 17.59 20.37 -37.49
C GLU A 35 16.48 20.49 -36.43
N GLU A 36 15.23 20.81 -36.83
CA GLU A 36 14.07 20.73 -35.93
C GLU A 36 13.64 19.28 -35.66
N ILE A 37 13.80 18.37 -36.63
CA ILE A 37 13.46 16.95 -36.47
C ILE A 37 14.58 16.15 -35.75
N GLU A 38 15.86 16.48 -35.94
CA GLU A 38 16.98 15.76 -35.29
C GLU A 38 17.24 16.18 -33.84
N ASN A 39 16.61 17.25 -33.34
CA ASN A 39 16.68 17.65 -31.93
C ASN A 39 15.54 17.13 -31.05
N GLU A 40 14.50 16.49 -31.60
CA GLU A 40 13.38 15.94 -30.81
C GLU A 40 13.63 14.53 -30.24
N ASP A 41 14.63 13.80 -30.73
CA ASP A 41 14.87 12.38 -30.40
C ASP A 41 16.25 12.10 -29.78
N LYS A 42 16.84 13.04 -29.04
CA LYS A 42 17.84 12.64 -28.04
C LYS A 42 17.08 12.14 -26.81
N PRO A 43 17.19 10.85 -26.44
CA PRO A 43 16.65 10.39 -25.17
C PRO A 43 17.43 11.13 -24.08
N PHE A 44 16.80 12.15 -23.51
CA PHE A 44 17.27 12.73 -22.26
C PHE A 44 17.09 11.60 -21.24
N GLU A 45 18.19 10.91 -20.90
CA GLU A 45 18.21 9.94 -19.82
C GLU A 45 17.73 10.67 -18.55
N ASP A 46 16.47 10.45 -18.18
CA ASP A 46 15.93 10.98 -16.93
C ASP A 46 16.52 10.13 -15.80
N GLU A 47 17.61 10.63 -15.22
CA GLU A 47 18.30 10.10 -14.04
C GLU A 47 17.43 10.10 -12.76
N LEU A 48 16.10 10.09 -12.87
CA LEU A 48 15.19 9.95 -11.74
C LEU A 48 15.33 8.53 -11.18
N GLN A 49 16.39 8.28 -10.42
CA GLN A 49 16.61 7.07 -9.66
C GLN A 49 15.90 7.23 -8.33
N TYR A 50 14.74 6.60 -8.21
CA TYR A 50 14.05 6.51 -6.94
C TYR A 50 14.40 5.20 -6.28
N PHE A 51 15.10 5.28 -5.16
CA PHE A 51 15.28 4.17 -4.25
C PHE A 51 14.14 4.23 -3.24
N PRO A 52 13.26 3.22 -3.16
CA PRO A 52 12.25 3.17 -2.12
C PRO A 52 12.92 3.36 -0.77
N LYS A 53 12.56 4.45 -0.08
CA LYS A 53 13.05 4.68 1.28
C LYS A 53 12.57 3.49 2.12
N PRO A 54 13.47 2.78 2.82
CA PRO A 54 13.04 1.69 3.67
C PRO A 54 12.02 2.24 4.65
N PHE A 55 10.91 1.53 4.81
CA PHE A 55 9.94 1.83 5.85
C PHE A 55 10.66 1.97 7.19
N LEU A 56 10.18 2.88 8.04
CA LEU A 56 10.79 3.15 9.35
C LEU A 56 11.17 1.84 10.03
N PRO A 57 12.46 1.66 10.39
CA PRO A 57 12.89 0.43 11.04
C PRO A 57 12.09 0.26 12.33
N PHE A 58 11.79 -0.99 12.67
CA PHE A 58 11.06 -1.29 13.90
C PHE A 58 11.77 -0.68 15.11
N SER A 59 11.05 0.15 15.84
CA SER A 59 11.50 0.72 17.11
C SER A 59 10.74 0.09 18.26
N ARG A 60 11.48 -0.39 19.27
CA ARG A 60 10.87 -0.96 20.49
C ARG A 60 10.04 0.08 21.26
N GLU A 61 10.29 1.38 21.05
CA GLU A 61 9.54 2.48 21.68
C GLU A 61 8.09 2.56 21.20
N ILE A 62 7.79 1.91 20.08
CA ILE A 62 6.42 1.76 19.57
C ILE A 62 5.58 0.92 20.54
N LEU A 63 6.20 -0.01 21.27
CA LEU A 63 5.52 -0.92 22.19
C LEU A 63 5.50 -0.36 23.61
N ASP A 64 4.43 -0.68 24.34
CA ASP A 64 4.34 -0.42 25.77
C ASP A 64 5.38 -1.26 26.53
N LYS A 65 5.95 -0.73 27.61
CA LYS A 65 6.93 -1.46 28.43
C LYS A 65 6.38 -2.78 28.97
N ASN A 66 5.07 -2.89 29.15
CA ASN A 66 4.35 -4.05 29.64
C ASN A 66 3.48 -4.70 28.53
N PHE A 67 3.88 -4.60 27.26
CA PHE A 67 3.10 -5.14 26.13
C PHE A 67 2.79 -6.65 26.25
N ASP A 68 3.62 -7.39 26.97
CA ASP A 68 3.51 -8.83 27.20
C ASP A 68 2.26 -9.18 28.02
N ALA A 69 1.81 -8.28 28.90
CA ALA A 69 0.55 -8.41 29.61
C ALA A 69 -0.64 -8.59 28.65
N CYS A 70 -0.57 -8.05 27.43
CA CYS A 70 -1.62 -8.22 26.41
C CYS A 70 -1.76 -9.66 25.90
N LEU A 71 -0.73 -10.50 26.06
CA LEU A 71 -0.75 -11.92 25.70
C LEU A 71 -1.14 -12.80 26.88
N PHE A 72 -0.64 -12.47 28.07
CA PHE A 72 -0.75 -13.28 29.28
C PHE A 72 -2.03 -13.01 30.08
N ALA A 73 -2.54 -11.79 30.09
CA ALA A 73 -3.73 -11.42 30.83
C ALA A 73 -5.01 -11.60 29.99
N PRO A 74 -6.17 -11.79 30.63
CA PRO A 74 -7.44 -11.39 30.05
C PRO A 74 -7.32 -10.00 29.45
N LEU A 75 -7.51 -9.85 28.14
CA LEU A 75 -7.60 -8.52 27.53
C LEU A 75 -8.70 -7.77 28.28
N THR A 76 -8.37 -6.66 28.94
CA THR A 76 -9.32 -5.68 29.46
C THR A 76 -8.89 -4.32 28.92
N LEU A 77 -9.62 -3.81 27.94
CA LEU A 77 -9.36 -2.50 27.36
C LEU A 77 -10.07 -1.44 28.22
N ASP A 78 -9.39 -0.97 29.25
CA ASP A 78 -9.87 0.15 30.02
C ASP A 78 -9.51 1.48 29.35
N LEU A 79 -10.39 1.94 28.47
CA LEU A 79 -10.29 3.25 27.82
C LEU A 79 -10.59 4.42 28.78
N SER A 80 -10.91 4.17 30.06
CA SER A 80 -11.12 5.23 31.05
C SER A 80 -9.83 5.79 31.65
N GLY A 81 -8.68 5.18 31.34
CA GLY A 81 -7.36 5.58 31.84
C GLY A 81 -6.62 6.64 31.01
N THR A 82 -7.07 6.99 29.80
CA THR A 82 -6.49 8.11 29.02
C THR A 82 -7.06 9.46 29.45
N ASN A 83 -7.11 9.71 30.76
CA ASN A 83 -7.14 11.05 31.33
C ASN A 83 -5.69 11.54 31.55
N MET A 84 -4.79 11.33 30.57
CA MET A 84 -3.75 12.32 30.36
C MET A 84 -4.47 13.55 29.82
N THR A 85 -4.73 14.48 30.72
CA THR A 85 -5.44 15.73 30.52
C THR A 85 -5.04 16.39 29.20
N VAL A 86 -5.88 16.21 28.18
CA VAL A 86 -5.95 17.09 27.01
C VAL A 86 -6.14 18.55 27.46
N GLU A 87 -6.73 18.75 28.65
CA GLU A 87 -6.87 20.03 29.33
C GLU A 87 -5.56 20.76 29.64
N THR A 88 -4.42 20.06 29.80
CA THR A 88 -3.14 20.72 30.12
C THR A 88 -2.35 21.18 28.90
N LEU A 89 -2.73 20.79 27.68
CA LEU A 89 -2.02 21.15 26.45
C LEU A 89 -2.78 22.16 25.58
N PHE A 90 -4.13 22.19 25.60
CA PHE A 90 -4.91 23.14 24.79
C PHE A 90 -6.24 23.54 25.48
N PRO A 91 -6.31 24.69 26.18
CA PRO A 91 -7.49 25.09 26.97
C PRO A 91 -8.73 25.51 26.15
N THR A 92 -8.63 25.62 24.82
CA THR A 92 -9.71 26.13 23.95
C THR A 92 -10.63 25.06 23.36
N LEU A 93 -10.33 23.76 23.52
CA LEU A 93 -11.16 22.65 22.99
C LEU A 93 -12.05 21.97 24.04
N ALA A 94 -11.99 22.37 25.31
CA ALA A 94 -12.63 21.68 26.43
C ALA A 94 -14.17 21.82 26.54
N LYS A 95 -14.87 22.38 25.54
CA LYS A 95 -16.34 22.60 25.60
C LYS A 95 -17.19 21.67 24.76
N GLN A 96 -16.60 20.72 24.03
CA GLN A 96 -17.38 19.70 23.32
C GLN A 96 -16.74 18.33 23.54
N ASN A 97 -17.57 17.36 23.98
CA ASN A 97 -17.29 15.92 24.12
C ASN A 97 -16.87 15.42 25.51
N ALA A 98 -17.64 15.79 26.55
CA ALA A 98 -17.66 15.07 27.82
C ALA A 98 -18.86 14.09 27.87
N SER A 99 -18.94 13.11 26.95
CA SER A 99 -19.85 11.95 27.14
C SER A 99 -19.57 10.81 26.15
N THR A 100 -18.53 9.98 26.38
CA THR A 100 -18.52 8.53 25.99
C THR A 100 -17.18 7.85 26.35
N ALA A 101 -16.82 7.79 27.64
CA ALA A 101 -15.83 6.82 28.10
C ALA A 101 -16.53 5.49 28.41
N LYS A 102 -16.76 4.67 27.38
CA LYS A 102 -17.31 3.32 27.55
C LYS A 102 -16.16 2.37 27.91
N ILE A 103 -16.09 1.97 29.18
CA ILE A 103 -15.11 0.99 29.67
C ILE A 103 -15.34 -0.33 28.92
N LEU A 104 -14.37 -0.74 28.09
CA LEU A 104 -14.44 -1.97 27.29
C LEU A 104 -13.94 -3.15 28.15
N LYS A 105 -14.78 -3.63 29.08
CA LYS A 105 -14.49 -4.84 29.87
C LYS A 105 -14.62 -6.09 29.02
N ILE A 106 -13.54 -6.48 28.36
CA ILE A 106 -13.40 -7.79 27.73
C ILE A 106 -13.11 -8.82 28.86
N LYS A 107 -13.92 -9.89 28.95
CA LYS A 107 -13.68 -11.03 29.86
C LYS A 107 -13.07 -12.18 29.06
N ASN A 108 -11.79 -12.12 28.73
CA ASN A 108 -11.13 -13.17 27.94
C ASN A 108 -10.21 -14.08 28.78
N ARG A 109 -10.02 -15.32 28.35
CA ARG A 109 -8.95 -16.19 28.88
C ARG A 109 -7.60 -15.76 28.27
N PRO A 110 -6.45 -16.09 28.88
CA PRO A 110 -5.13 -15.82 28.29
C PRO A 110 -5.03 -16.39 26.88
N VAL A 111 -4.62 -15.57 25.91
CA VAL A 111 -4.37 -16.00 24.51
C VAL A 111 -3.06 -16.78 24.41
N PHE A 112 -2.10 -16.45 25.28
CA PHE A 112 -0.74 -16.97 25.22
C PHE A 112 -0.63 -18.51 25.14
N PRO A 113 -1.34 -19.35 25.94
CA PRO A 113 -1.12 -20.79 25.92
C PRO A 113 -1.42 -21.46 24.58
N VAL A 114 -2.48 -21.04 23.89
CA VAL A 114 -2.83 -21.60 22.57
C VAL A 114 -1.91 -21.02 21.48
N LEU A 115 -1.55 -19.74 21.59
CA LEU A 115 -0.65 -19.07 20.67
C LEU A 115 0.73 -19.72 20.71
N LYS A 116 1.32 -19.88 21.90
CA LYS A 116 2.63 -20.52 22.12
C LYS A 116 2.67 -21.94 21.57
N LEU A 117 1.66 -22.76 21.89
CA LEU A 117 1.58 -24.13 21.40
C LEU A 117 1.58 -24.18 19.87
N PHE A 118 0.83 -23.28 19.23
CA PHE A 118 0.73 -23.24 17.78
C PHE A 118 2.00 -22.68 17.12
N THR A 119 2.59 -21.61 17.66
CA THR A 119 3.81 -21.02 17.11
C THR A 119 5.00 -21.97 17.23
N ASP A 120 5.11 -22.69 18.34
CA ASP A 120 6.15 -23.73 18.53
C ASP A 120 5.97 -24.87 17.53
N LEU A 121 4.74 -25.27 17.28
CA LEU A 121 4.45 -26.31 16.30
C LEU A 121 4.79 -25.84 14.87
N MET A 122 4.48 -24.59 14.52
CA MET A 122 4.79 -24.03 13.19
C MET A 122 6.29 -23.85 12.99
N SER A 123 7.05 -23.49 14.02
CA SER A 123 8.52 -23.36 13.93
C SER A 123 9.21 -24.69 13.61
N LEU A 124 8.66 -25.84 14.04
CA LEU A 124 9.14 -27.17 13.61
C LEU A 124 9.06 -27.38 12.10
N PHE A 125 8.19 -26.66 11.41
CA PHE A 125 8.03 -26.70 9.95
C PHE A 125 8.73 -25.55 9.23
N ARG A 126 9.44 -24.68 9.97
CA ARG A 126 10.05 -23.43 9.48
C ARG A 126 9.02 -22.52 8.83
N ILE A 127 7.83 -22.43 9.43
CA ILE A 127 6.79 -21.48 9.04
C ILE A 127 6.85 -20.31 10.02
N ASP A 128 7.16 -19.12 9.50
CA ASP A 128 7.14 -17.91 10.30
C ASP A 128 5.72 -17.35 10.37
N LEU A 129 5.26 -17.12 11.60
CA LEU A 129 3.94 -16.57 11.89
C LEU A 129 4.08 -15.10 12.28
N VAL A 130 3.12 -14.27 11.87
CA VAL A 130 2.98 -12.90 12.34
C VAL A 130 1.65 -12.73 13.07
N LEU A 131 1.66 -12.18 14.28
CA LEU A 131 0.46 -11.80 15.01
C LEU A 131 -0.14 -10.56 14.37
N ILE A 132 -1.35 -10.69 13.82
CA ILE A 132 -2.08 -9.61 13.16
C ILE A 132 -3.43 -9.32 13.81
N GLU A 133 -3.67 -9.89 15.00
CA GLU A 133 -4.90 -9.69 15.76
C GLU A 133 -4.99 -8.21 16.23
N PRO A 134 -5.91 -7.40 15.70
CA PRO A 134 -5.86 -5.95 15.85
C PRO A 134 -5.95 -5.49 17.30
N SER A 135 -6.79 -6.17 18.10
CA SER A 135 -6.96 -5.87 19.52
C SER A 135 -5.71 -6.11 20.36
N VAL A 136 -4.97 -7.18 20.05
CA VAL A 136 -3.77 -7.57 20.77
C VAL A 136 -2.64 -6.62 20.39
N ILE A 137 -2.46 -6.33 19.10
CA ILE A 137 -1.49 -5.34 18.64
C ILE A 137 -1.81 -3.98 19.25
N PHE A 138 -3.07 -3.52 19.21
CA PHE A 138 -3.46 -2.24 19.77
C PHE A 138 -3.16 -2.16 21.27
N CYS A 139 -3.41 -3.24 22.02
CA CYS A 139 -3.03 -3.35 23.42
C CYS A 139 -1.51 -3.21 23.62
N MET A 140 -0.70 -3.81 22.73
CA MET A 140 0.76 -3.77 22.82
C MET A 140 1.37 -2.40 22.54
N LEU A 141 0.68 -1.51 21.84
CA LEU A 141 1.21 -0.19 21.48
C LEU A 141 1.44 0.70 22.70
N SER A 142 2.43 1.59 22.61
CA SER A 142 2.69 2.62 23.60
C SER A 142 1.50 3.60 23.73
N PRO A 143 1.35 4.30 24.86
CA PRO A 143 0.25 5.26 25.07
C PRO A 143 0.15 6.32 23.98
N TYR A 144 1.30 6.77 23.45
CA TYR A 144 1.37 7.74 22.35
C TYR A 144 0.66 7.21 21.10
N TYR A 145 1.02 6.02 20.62
CA TYR A 145 0.45 5.47 19.39
C TYR A 145 -1.01 5.04 19.55
N LYS A 146 -1.41 4.57 20.75
CA LYS A 146 -2.82 4.34 21.06
C LYS A 146 -3.63 5.62 20.92
N SER A 147 -3.17 6.70 21.56
CA SER A 147 -3.84 8.01 21.47
C SER A 147 -3.86 8.55 20.05
N LEU A 148 -2.78 8.36 19.29
CA LEU A 148 -2.71 8.80 17.90
C LEU A 148 -3.73 8.06 17.03
N LEU A 149 -3.76 6.72 17.08
CA LEU A 149 -4.74 5.91 16.34
C LEU A 149 -6.18 6.29 16.68
N LEU A 150 -6.50 6.48 17.97
CA LEU A 150 -7.85 6.91 18.39
C LEU A 150 -8.23 8.29 17.81
N ARG A 151 -7.29 9.24 17.74
CA ARG A 151 -7.51 10.54 17.07
C ARG A 151 -7.73 10.38 15.55
N ARG A 152 -7.13 9.37 14.95
CA ARG A 152 -7.36 8.98 13.54
C ARG A 152 -8.61 8.11 13.35
N LYS A 153 -9.48 8.05 14.36
CA LYS A 153 -10.74 7.30 14.37
C LYS A 153 -10.57 5.80 14.13
N PHE A 154 -9.36 5.27 14.36
CA PHE A 154 -9.10 3.85 14.26
C PHE A 154 -10.10 3.07 15.13
N SER A 155 -10.75 2.13 14.48
CA SER A 155 -11.71 1.22 15.08
C SER A 155 -11.42 -0.19 14.59
N PHE A 156 -11.69 -1.16 15.45
CA PHE A 156 -11.70 -2.56 15.07
C PHE A 156 -13.02 -3.16 15.51
N LYS A 157 -13.50 -4.15 14.76
CA LYS A 157 -14.75 -4.81 15.06
C LYS A 157 -14.62 -5.51 16.41
N ASP A 158 -15.53 -5.16 17.33
CA ASP A 158 -15.50 -5.61 18.72
C ASP A 158 -15.35 -7.15 18.82
N ILE A 159 -14.35 -7.58 19.59
CA ILE A 159 -14.13 -9.00 19.98
C ILE A 159 -15.27 -9.54 20.85
N SER A 160 -16.20 -8.68 21.27
CA SER A 160 -17.35 -9.05 22.10
C SER A 160 -18.18 -10.21 21.54
N SER A 161 -18.09 -10.54 20.24
CA SER A 161 -18.80 -11.67 19.64
C SER A 161 -17.96 -12.95 19.45
N SER A 162 -16.63 -12.87 19.43
CA SER A 162 -15.73 -13.98 19.07
C SER A 162 -14.79 -14.34 20.22
N LYS A 163 -15.34 -15.03 21.23
CA LYS A 163 -14.67 -15.20 22.53
C LYS A 163 -13.34 -15.99 22.51
N HIS A 164 -12.97 -16.63 21.39
CA HIS A 164 -11.78 -17.47 21.32
C HIS A 164 -11.19 -17.58 19.89
N VAL A 165 -11.27 -16.52 19.08
CA VAL A 165 -10.52 -16.46 17.82
C VAL A 165 -9.30 -15.57 17.99
N VAL A 166 -8.16 -16.00 17.47
CA VAL A 166 -6.96 -15.16 17.31
C VAL A 166 -6.52 -15.23 15.85
N THR A 167 -6.25 -14.07 15.24
CA THR A 167 -5.80 -14.02 13.86
C THR A 167 -4.28 -13.86 13.73
N LEU A 168 -3.68 -14.72 12.91
CA LEU A 168 -2.26 -14.73 12.55
C LEU A 168 -2.11 -14.64 11.03
N GLY A 169 -0.97 -14.14 10.56
CA GLY A 169 -0.58 -14.09 9.16
C GLY A 169 0.56 -15.05 8.85
N ILE A 170 0.64 -15.51 7.60
CA ILE A 170 1.78 -16.22 7.02
C ILE A 170 2.04 -15.75 5.60
N ARG A 171 3.24 -16.00 5.08
CA ARG A 171 3.51 -15.77 3.65
C ARG A 171 2.96 -16.89 2.79
N GLY A 172 2.58 -16.55 1.56
CA GLY A 172 2.08 -17.50 0.56
C GLY A 172 3.04 -18.65 0.27
N ILE A 173 4.35 -18.38 0.33
CA ILE A 173 5.42 -19.38 0.16
C ILE A 173 5.40 -20.44 1.27
N ASP A 174 4.97 -20.09 2.49
CA ASP A 174 4.92 -21.01 3.63
C ASP A 174 3.60 -21.79 3.66
N ALA A 175 2.53 -21.20 3.15
CA ALA A 175 1.20 -21.82 3.13
C ALA A 175 1.20 -23.18 2.42
N VAL A 176 2.05 -23.37 1.40
CA VAL A 176 2.17 -24.64 0.68
C VAL A 176 2.63 -25.80 1.57
N ILE A 177 3.38 -25.51 2.66
CA ILE A 177 3.87 -26.50 3.62
C ILE A 177 2.70 -27.18 4.34
N LEU A 178 1.60 -26.46 4.58
CA LEU A 178 0.39 -26.98 5.22
C LEU A 178 -0.31 -28.09 4.40
N LYS A 179 -0.01 -28.20 3.10
CA LYS A 179 -0.57 -29.26 2.24
C LYS A 179 0.08 -30.63 2.50
N LYS A 180 1.32 -30.67 3.02
CA LYS A 180 2.11 -31.89 3.19
C LYS A 180 1.44 -32.86 4.18
N VAL A 181 1.30 -34.13 3.80
CA VAL A 181 0.62 -35.16 4.61
C VAL A 181 1.26 -35.30 6.00
N SER A 182 2.60 -35.28 6.08
CA SER A 182 3.35 -35.34 7.33
C SER A 182 3.04 -34.17 8.28
N VAL A 183 2.93 -32.95 7.72
CA VAL A 183 2.59 -31.73 8.46
C VAL A 183 1.16 -31.83 9.01
N LYS A 184 0.19 -32.26 8.18
CA LYS A 184 -1.21 -32.47 8.61
C LYS A 184 -1.32 -33.49 9.74
N ALA A 185 -0.61 -34.61 9.64
CA ALA A 185 -0.59 -35.65 10.65
C ALA A 185 -0.03 -35.13 11.99
N LYS A 186 1.05 -34.36 11.94
CA LYS A 186 1.68 -33.76 13.13
C LYS A 186 0.78 -32.70 13.78
N ILE A 187 0.13 -31.84 12.99
CA ILE A 187 -0.84 -30.85 13.48
C ILE A 187 -2.01 -31.53 14.21
N LYS A 188 -2.54 -32.61 13.62
CA LYS A 188 -3.58 -33.43 14.26
C LYS A 188 -3.11 -34.09 15.56
N ALA A 189 -1.87 -34.59 15.59
CA ALA A 189 -1.28 -35.20 16.78
C ALA A 189 -1.13 -34.22 17.96
N TYR A 190 -0.97 -32.92 17.67
CA TYR A 190 -0.99 -31.84 18.66
C TYR A 190 -2.40 -31.37 19.05
N GLY A 191 -3.44 -32.06 18.57
CA GLY A 191 -4.84 -31.81 18.92
C GLY A 191 -5.51 -30.70 18.14
N PHE A 192 -4.90 -30.19 17.07
CA PHE A 192 -5.53 -29.20 16.20
C PHE A 192 -6.36 -29.88 15.10
N LYS A 193 -7.59 -29.40 14.90
CA LYS A 193 -8.39 -29.67 13.70
C LYS A 193 -8.13 -28.56 12.70
N MET A 194 -7.63 -28.90 11.52
CA MET A 194 -7.26 -27.93 10.48
C MET A 194 -8.23 -27.97 9.31
N GLU A 195 -8.69 -26.79 8.89
CA GLU A 195 -9.47 -26.54 7.68
C GLU A 195 -8.67 -25.58 6.78
N ILE A 196 -8.40 -25.96 5.53
CA ILE A 196 -7.68 -25.11 4.56
C ILE A 196 -8.70 -24.59 3.55
N VAL A 197 -8.76 -23.28 3.35
CA VAL A 197 -9.56 -22.65 2.30
C VAL A 197 -8.70 -22.49 1.06
N LYS A 198 -9.15 -23.10 -0.03
CA LYS A 198 -8.53 -22.97 -1.35
C LYS A 198 -9.39 -22.09 -2.24
N GLU A 199 -8.76 -21.18 -2.97
CA GLU A 199 -9.41 -20.32 -3.96
C GLU A 199 -8.79 -20.54 -5.34
N PRO A 200 -9.53 -20.35 -6.44
CA PRO A 200 -8.99 -20.42 -7.79
C PRO A 200 -7.83 -19.42 -7.96
N LEU A 201 -6.84 -19.75 -8.80
CA LEU A 201 -5.80 -18.78 -9.16
C LEU A 201 -6.41 -17.54 -9.81
N LEU A 202 -5.76 -16.40 -9.55
CA LEU A 202 -6.11 -15.11 -10.14
C LEU A 202 -5.15 -14.81 -11.29
N ASP A 203 -5.61 -14.09 -12.31
CA ASP A 203 -4.83 -13.76 -13.51
C ASP A 203 -3.43 -13.20 -13.19
N TRP A 204 -3.31 -12.36 -12.16
CA TRP A 204 -2.02 -11.77 -11.77
C TRP A 204 -1.06 -12.79 -11.13
N MET A 205 -1.58 -13.82 -10.48
CA MET A 205 -0.78 -14.87 -9.85
C MET A 205 -0.16 -15.82 -10.89
N GLU A 206 -0.80 -15.99 -12.04
CA GLU A 206 -0.27 -16.78 -13.15
C GLU A 206 0.92 -16.07 -13.82
N MET A 207 0.94 -14.73 -13.79
CA MET A 207 1.99 -13.91 -14.41
C MET A 207 3.28 -13.84 -13.58
N GLU A 208 3.21 -13.99 -12.25
CA GLU A 208 4.35 -13.80 -11.33
C GLU A 208 5.22 -15.07 -11.11
N ASN A 209 5.20 -16.04 -12.01
CA ASN A 209 6.03 -17.27 -11.93
C ASN A 209 5.89 -18.05 -10.61
N PHE A 210 4.77 -17.93 -9.91
CA PHE A 210 4.48 -18.85 -8.83
C PHE A 210 4.36 -20.25 -9.42
N THR A 211 5.20 -21.17 -8.97
CA THR A 211 5.15 -22.59 -9.36
C THR A 211 3.99 -23.27 -8.65
N PHE A 212 2.76 -22.86 -8.98
CA PHE A 212 1.56 -23.56 -8.54
C PHE A 212 1.42 -24.83 -9.37
N SER A 213 1.66 -25.98 -8.76
CA SER A 213 1.31 -27.29 -9.34
C SER A 213 -0.20 -27.55 -9.37
N GLU A 214 -1.00 -26.64 -8.83
CA GLU A 214 -2.46 -26.73 -8.68
C GLU A 214 -3.13 -25.44 -9.17
N ASN A 215 -4.31 -25.52 -9.76
CA ASN A 215 -5.11 -24.35 -10.18
C ASN A 215 -5.73 -23.57 -9.00
N HIS A 216 -5.21 -23.73 -7.79
CA HIS A 216 -5.73 -23.11 -6.57
C HIS A 216 -4.61 -22.68 -5.62
N PHE A 217 -4.76 -21.51 -5.00
CA PHE A 217 -3.92 -21.04 -3.91
C PHE A 217 -4.64 -21.22 -2.55
N ILE A 218 -3.89 -21.10 -1.45
CA ILE A 218 -4.47 -21.15 -0.10
C ILE A 218 -4.74 -19.72 0.36
N SER A 219 -6.00 -19.35 0.54
CA SER A 219 -6.35 -17.99 0.98
C SER A 219 -6.29 -17.86 2.50
N HIS A 220 -6.85 -18.84 3.20
CA HIS A 220 -6.91 -18.88 4.67
C HIS A 220 -6.81 -20.31 5.18
N ALA A 221 -6.45 -20.47 6.44
CA ALA A 221 -6.60 -21.72 7.15
C ALA A 221 -7.16 -21.48 8.56
N PHE A 222 -7.90 -22.45 9.09
CA PHE A 222 -8.47 -22.39 10.43
C PHE A 222 -7.99 -23.58 11.24
N PHE A 223 -7.53 -23.33 12.46
CA PHE A 223 -7.04 -24.35 13.37
C PHE A 223 -7.81 -24.30 14.67
N LYS A 224 -8.68 -25.28 14.88
CA LYS A 224 -9.44 -25.42 16.12
C LYS A 224 -8.69 -26.28 17.14
N HIS A 225 -8.48 -25.76 18.34
CA HIS A 225 -7.93 -26.49 19.49
C HIS A 225 -8.74 -26.17 20.74
N LYS A 226 -9.43 -27.18 21.29
CA LYS A 226 -10.40 -27.00 22.39
C LYS A 226 -11.44 -25.93 22.01
N ASP A 227 -11.55 -24.88 22.80
CA ASP A 227 -12.45 -23.75 22.59
C ASP A 227 -11.88 -22.68 21.65
N TRP A 228 -10.59 -22.74 21.32
CA TRP A 228 -9.89 -21.75 20.51
C TRP A 228 -9.88 -22.09 19.02
N ILE A 229 -9.92 -21.04 18.22
CA ILE A 229 -9.72 -21.06 16.77
C ILE A 229 -8.59 -20.08 16.44
N ILE A 230 -7.57 -20.58 15.74
CA ILE A 230 -6.57 -19.73 15.12
C ILE A 230 -7.00 -19.53 13.68
N HIS A 231 -7.25 -18.28 13.31
CA HIS A 231 -7.51 -17.86 11.94
C HIS A 231 -6.18 -17.46 11.31
N LEU A 232 -5.76 -18.20 10.29
CA LEU A 232 -4.53 -17.96 9.57
C LEU A 232 -4.85 -17.28 8.24
N VAL A 233 -4.34 -16.07 8.04
CA VAL A 233 -4.45 -15.28 6.81
C VAL A 233 -3.18 -15.47 6.00
N VAL A 234 -3.32 -15.77 4.70
CA VAL A 234 -2.18 -15.94 3.81
C VAL A 234 -1.95 -14.67 3.00
N PHE A 235 -0.79 -14.05 3.19
CA PHE A 235 -0.35 -12.88 2.44
C PHE A 235 0.54 -13.31 1.27
N TYR A 236 0.17 -12.89 0.07
CA TYR A 236 0.93 -13.05 -1.16
C TYR A 236 1.58 -11.72 -1.52
N GLU A 237 2.86 -11.77 -1.86
CA GLU A 237 3.52 -10.62 -2.46
C GLU A 237 2.90 -10.35 -3.82
N ARG A 238 2.61 -9.08 -4.10
CA ARG A 238 2.11 -8.61 -5.40
C ARG A 238 2.75 -7.25 -5.66
N GLY A 239 3.74 -7.20 -6.56
CA GLY A 239 4.56 -6.01 -6.73
C GLY A 239 5.25 -5.58 -5.43
N ASN A 240 4.86 -4.41 -4.89
CA ASN A 240 5.47 -3.82 -3.69
C ASN A 240 4.59 -3.87 -2.43
N PHE A 241 3.51 -4.63 -2.45
CA PHE A 241 2.59 -4.76 -1.31
C PHE A 241 2.27 -6.23 -1.01
N LEU A 242 1.69 -6.46 0.16
CA LEU A 242 1.19 -7.76 0.61
C LEU A 242 -0.32 -7.82 0.40
N TRP A 243 -0.78 -8.78 -0.39
CA TRP A 243 -2.18 -8.99 -0.71
C TRP A 243 -2.73 -10.22 -0.01
N HIS A 244 -3.96 -10.17 0.50
CA HIS A 244 -4.70 -11.35 0.90
C HIS A 244 -6.10 -11.38 0.27
N SER A 245 -6.64 -12.58 0.10
CA SER A 245 -7.97 -12.77 -0.47
C SER A 245 -9.08 -12.50 0.56
N SER A 246 -10.31 -12.35 0.05
CA SER A 246 -11.54 -12.46 0.86
C SER A 246 -11.92 -13.93 1.08
N LEU A 247 -12.76 -14.16 2.08
CA LEU A 247 -13.54 -15.39 2.23
C LEU A 247 -14.99 -15.16 1.86
N LYS A 248 -15.53 -16.06 1.03
CA LYS A 248 -16.99 -16.18 0.86
C LYS A 248 -17.57 -16.88 2.08
N ILE A 249 -17.75 -16.15 3.19
CA ILE A 249 -18.30 -16.69 4.42
C ILE A 249 -19.82 -16.82 4.30
N PRO A 250 -20.40 -18.03 4.41
CA PRO A 250 -21.85 -18.19 4.47
C PRO A 250 -22.46 -17.43 5.66
N PRO A 251 -23.66 -16.84 5.55
CA PRO A 251 -24.26 -16.03 6.61
C PRO A 251 -24.39 -16.75 7.97
N ASN A 252 -24.62 -18.06 7.96
CA ASN A 252 -24.68 -18.90 9.15
C ASN A 252 -23.33 -19.04 9.86
N VAL A 253 -22.22 -19.04 9.11
CA VAL A 253 -20.86 -19.05 9.65
C VAL A 253 -20.51 -17.66 10.19
N LYS A 254 -20.88 -16.59 9.48
CA LYS A 254 -20.71 -15.21 9.97
C LYS A 254 -21.40 -14.99 11.32
N ARG A 255 -22.57 -15.61 11.53
CA ARG A 255 -23.28 -15.58 12.83
C ARG A 255 -22.56 -16.36 13.94
N ALA A 256 -21.84 -17.42 13.61
CA ALA A 256 -21.19 -18.30 14.59
C ALA A 256 -19.79 -17.81 15.02
N PHE A 257 -19.05 -17.17 14.12
CA PHE A 257 -17.67 -16.72 14.36
C PHE A 257 -17.56 -15.21 14.60
N GLY A 258 -18.66 -14.46 14.45
CA GLY A 258 -18.63 -13.01 14.43
C GLY A 258 -18.00 -12.47 13.14
N GLU A 259 -17.70 -11.17 13.13
CA GLU A 259 -17.00 -10.55 12.00
C GLU A 259 -15.49 -10.78 12.12
N LEU A 260 -14.88 -11.37 11.10
CA LEU A 260 -13.43 -11.60 11.02
C LEU A 260 -12.78 -10.45 10.22
N ASN A 261 -11.88 -9.69 10.85
CA ASN A 261 -11.30 -8.47 10.28
C ASN A 261 -10.65 -8.68 8.90
N PHE A 262 -10.06 -9.84 8.64
CA PHE A 262 -9.30 -10.15 7.42
C PHE A 262 -10.04 -11.07 6.44
N ALA A 263 -11.37 -11.20 6.57
CA ALA A 263 -12.14 -12.14 5.75
C ALA A 263 -13.13 -11.48 4.79
N GLU A 264 -13.62 -10.28 5.08
CA GLU A 264 -14.76 -9.72 4.34
C GLU A 264 -14.41 -9.23 2.93
N SER A 265 -13.19 -8.73 2.74
CA SER A 265 -12.70 -8.26 1.46
C SER A 265 -11.26 -8.68 1.24
N ALA A 266 -10.90 -8.88 -0.02
CA ALA A 266 -9.51 -8.90 -0.42
C ALA A 266 -8.90 -7.54 -0.06
N SER A 267 -7.68 -7.56 0.45
CA SER A 267 -7.01 -6.35 0.93
C SER A 267 -5.54 -6.35 0.60
N ALA A 268 -4.97 -5.16 0.47
CA ALA A 268 -3.56 -4.91 0.27
C ALA A 268 -3.02 -4.08 1.42
N TYR A 269 -1.86 -4.46 1.90
CA TYR A 269 -1.11 -3.83 2.98
C TYR A 269 0.27 -3.47 2.46
N GLU A 270 0.85 -2.38 2.96
CA GLU A 270 2.27 -2.11 2.72
C GLU A 270 3.11 -3.32 3.12
N ASN A 271 4.21 -3.55 2.40
CA ASN A 271 5.09 -4.67 2.73
C ASN A 271 5.75 -4.45 4.09
N PHE A 272 5.54 -5.39 5.02
CA PHE A 272 6.11 -5.34 6.36
C PHE A 272 6.99 -6.56 6.63
N ALA A 273 8.04 -6.34 7.44
CA ALA A 273 8.88 -7.42 7.95
C ALA A 273 8.25 -8.05 9.20
N TYR A 274 8.69 -9.26 9.53
CA TYR A 274 8.24 -10.00 10.71
C TYR A 274 9.26 -9.78 11.82
N GLU A 275 8.87 -8.99 12.83
CA GLU A 275 9.74 -8.65 13.95
C GLU A 275 9.43 -9.55 15.15
N SER A 276 10.42 -10.32 15.60
CA SER A 276 10.24 -11.24 16.72
C SER A 276 10.06 -10.50 18.04
N LEU A 277 9.07 -10.90 18.84
CA LEU A 277 8.90 -10.43 20.22
C LEU A 277 9.89 -11.08 21.21
N GLY A 278 10.71 -12.02 20.74
CA GLY A 278 11.70 -12.74 21.54
C GLY A 278 12.78 -11.85 22.17
N PHE A 279 12.92 -10.59 21.75
CA PHE A 279 13.87 -9.66 22.38
C PHE A 279 13.53 -9.32 23.83
N LYS A 280 12.26 -9.50 24.24
CA LYS A 280 11.82 -9.26 25.62
C LYS A 280 11.86 -10.53 26.47
N GLU A 281 11.35 -11.63 25.95
CA GLU A 281 11.29 -12.91 26.65
C GLU A 281 11.43 -14.07 25.65
N GLU A 282 12.23 -15.08 26.00
CA GLU A 282 12.50 -16.24 25.15
C GLU A 282 11.23 -17.01 24.77
N SER A 283 10.23 -17.02 25.66
CA SER A 283 8.93 -17.65 25.41
C SER A 283 8.14 -17.00 24.26
N LEU A 284 8.53 -15.79 23.83
CA LEU A 284 7.93 -15.06 22.71
C LEU A 284 8.74 -15.17 21.40
N SER A 285 9.81 -15.96 21.38
CA SER A 285 10.74 -16.06 20.23
C SER A 285 10.09 -16.40 18.89
N PHE A 286 9.03 -17.21 18.90
CA PHE A 286 8.30 -17.61 17.68
C PHE A 286 7.02 -16.81 17.42
N ILE A 287 6.82 -15.71 18.16
CA ILE A 287 5.72 -14.78 17.93
C ILE A 287 6.31 -13.53 17.30
N ASN A 288 6.04 -13.32 16.01
CA ASN A 288 6.42 -12.08 15.34
C ASN A 288 5.24 -11.09 15.29
N ILE A 289 5.54 -9.81 15.06
CA ILE A 289 4.59 -8.75 14.77
C ILE A 289 5.01 -8.02 13.47
N PRO A 290 4.10 -7.25 12.82
CA PRO A 290 4.50 -6.39 11.71
C PRO A 290 5.55 -5.37 12.15
N SER A 291 6.50 -5.02 11.27
CA SER A 291 7.59 -4.08 11.57
C SER A 291 7.15 -2.65 11.89
N SER A 292 5.94 -2.28 11.50
CA SER A 292 5.29 -1.03 11.90
C SER A 292 3.87 -1.33 12.38
N PRO A 293 3.70 -1.86 13.61
CA PRO A 293 2.42 -2.37 14.09
C PRO A 293 1.34 -1.27 14.17
N GLN A 294 1.71 -0.04 14.49
CA GLN A 294 0.81 1.11 14.50
C GLN A 294 0.32 1.48 13.09
N TYR A 295 1.18 1.41 12.09
CA TYR A 295 0.80 1.70 10.71
C TYR A 295 -0.02 0.56 10.11
N PHE A 296 0.35 -0.69 10.42
CA PHE A 296 -0.43 -1.87 10.06
C PHE A 296 -1.89 -1.75 10.53
N LEU A 297 -2.11 -1.33 11.79
CA LEU A 297 -3.46 -1.08 12.30
C LEU A 297 -4.15 0.09 11.59
N PHE A 298 -3.42 1.18 11.38
CA PHE A 298 -3.93 2.38 10.71
C PHE A 298 -4.43 2.09 9.28
N GLU A 299 -3.69 1.32 8.50
CA GLU A 299 -4.05 1.04 7.10
C GLU A 299 -5.21 0.05 6.95
N MET A 300 -5.55 -0.73 7.99
CA MET A 300 -6.63 -1.73 7.95
C MET A 300 -7.97 -1.17 7.47
N GLU A 301 -8.33 0.05 7.87
CA GLU A 301 -9.63 0.63 7.51
C GLU A 301 -9.74 0.94 6.00
N ASN A 302 -8.59 1.16 5.35
CA ASN A 302 -8.49 1.54 3.94
C ASN A 302 -7.76 0.50 3.09
N SER A 303 -7.48 -0.69 3.65
CA SER A 303 -6.70 -1.74 2.97
C SER A 303 -7.48 -2.47 1.89
N LYS A 304 -8.81 -2.26 1.78
CA LYS A 304 -9.66 -2.96 0.81
C LYS A 304 -9.09 -2.81 -0.60
N PHE A 305 -8.74 -3.95 -1.19
CA PHE A 305 -8.11 -3.97 -2.50
C PHE A 305 -9.15 -3.74 -3.59
N LEU A 306 -8.88 -2.75 -4.45
CA LEU A 306 -9.69 -2.46 -5.62
C LEU A 306 -8.88 -2.79 -6.87
N GLU A 307 -9.32 -3.83 -7.58
CA GLU A 307 -8.65 -4.28 -8.80
C GLU A 307 -8.93 -3.31 -9.96
N CYS A 308 -7.95 -3.18 -10.86
CA CYS A 308 -8.15 -2.49 -12.12
C CYS A 308 -9.27 -3.15 -12.93
N ASN A 309 -10.27 -2.38 -13.36
CA ASN A 309 -11.35 -2.90 -14.18
C ASN A 309 -10.93 -3.00 -15.66
N SER A 310 -10.36 -4.14 -16.04
CA SER A 310 -9.90 -4.41 -17.41
C SER A 310 -10.98 -4.23 -18.48
N THR A 311 -12.26 -4.45 -18.14
CA THR A 311 -13.39 -4.24 -19.06
C THR A 311 -13.61 -2.75 -19.34
N VAL A 312 -13.56 -1.92 -18.30
CA VAL A 312 -13.67 -0.45 -18.41
C VAL A 312 -12.49 0.09 -19.23
N VAL A 313 -11.27 -0.33 -18.90
CA VAL A 313 -10.05 0.06 -19.62
C VAL A 313 -10.16 -0.31 -21.11
N SER A 314 -10.50 -1.56 -21.41
CA SER A 314 -10.63 -2.05 -22.78
C SER A 314 -11.68 -1.29 -23.58
N SER A 315 -12.80 -0.94 -22.93
CA SER A 315 -13.87 -0.17 -23.56
C SER A 315 -13.44 1.26 -23.86
N PHE A 316 -12.78 1.92 -22.90
CA PHE A 316 -12.23 3.26 -23.07
C PHE A 316 -11.20 3.33 -24.21
N LEU A 317 -10.25 2.39 -24.24
CA LEU A 317 -9.22 2.33 -25.28
C LEU A 317 -9.83 2.05 -26.67
N LYS A 318 -10.87 1.23 -26.76
CA LYS A 318 -11.59 0.96 -28.03
C LYS A 318 -12.32 2.19 -28.56
N LEU A 319 -12.91 3.01 -27.69
CA LEU A 319 -13.65 4.21 -28.10
C LEU A 319 -12.72 5.36 -28.50
N ASN A 320 -11.51 5.43 -27.94
CA ASN A 320 -10.60 6.57 -28.10
C ASN A 320 -9.34 6.26 -28.92
N ARG A 321 -9.42 5.28 -29.85
CA ARG A 321 -8.29 4.73 -30.63
C ARG A 321 -7.40 5.77 -31.37
N THR A 322 -7.92 6.96 -31.67
CA THR A 322 -7.22 8.01 -32.42
C THR A 322 -7.03 9.31 -31.65
N GLY A 323 -7.54 9.40 -30.41
CA GLY A 323 -7.65 10.66 -29.65
C GLY A 323 -6.87 10.71 -28.35
N ILE A 324 -6.12 9.66 -28.01
CA ILE A 324 -5.27 9.63 -26.81
C ILE A 324 -3.88 10.16 -27.17
N PRO A 325 -3.46 11.33 -26.65
CA PRO A 325 -2.12 11.85 -26.90
C PRO A 325 -1.06 10.93 -26.27
N ASN A 326 0.11 10.85 -26.91
CA ASN A 326 1.24 10.06 -26.45
C ASN A 326 2.24 10.85 -25.58
N LYS A 327 1.92 12.11 -25.23
CA LYS A 327 2.76 13.01 -24.42
C LYS A 327 1.89 13.73 -23.39
N HIS A 328 2.39 13.86 -22.16
CA HIS A 328 1.87 14.80 -21.15
C HIS A 328 2.63 16.10 -21.27
N SER A 329 2.06 17.12 -21.91
CA SER A 329 2.78 18.38 -22.16
C SER A 329 4.15 18.12 -22.83
N SER A 330 5.26 18.48 -22.18
CA SER A 330 6.63 18.26 -22.63
C SER A 330 7.26 16.92 -22.21
N LEU A 331 6.55 16.07 -21.46
CA LEU A 331 7.05 14.77 -20.97
C LEU A 331 6.38 13.59 -21.69
N SER A 332 7.12 12.49 -21.85
CA SER A 332 6.51 11.21 -22.26
C SER A 332 5.56 10.69 -21.16
N VAL A 333 4.57 9.89 -21.57
CA VAL A 333 3.62 9.23 -20.63
C VAL A 333 4.34 8.38 -19.59
N GLU A 334 5.34 7.61 -20.01
CA GLU A 334 6.15 6.80 -19.11
C GLU A 334 6.86 7.66 -18.05
N ARG A 335 7.47 8.77 -18.48
CA ARG A 335 8.20 9.67 -17.59
C ARG A 335 7.28 10.36 -16.58
N PHE A 336 6.10 10.81 -17.03
CA PHE A 336 5.10 11.42 -16.15
C PHE A 336 4.57 10.40 -15.12
N ASN A 337 4.28 9.17 -15.56
CA ASN A 337 3.85 8.09 -14.67
C ASN A 337 4.94 7.74 -13.63
N LYS A 338 6.21 7.67 -14.04
CA LYS A 338 7.33 7.43 -13.13
C LYS A 338 7.42 8.53 -12.06
N ARG A 339 7.35 9.80 -12.45
CA ARG A 339 7.33 10.93 -11.50
C ARG A 339 6.13 10.90 -10.56
N THR A 340 4.97 10.50 -11.06
CA THR A 340 3.76 10.33 -10.24
C THR A 340 3.95 9.24 -9.19
N ALA A 341 4.53 8.09 -9.58
CA ALA A 341 4.84 7.00 -8.66
C ALA A 341 5.85 7.43 -7.58
N VAL A 342 6.90 8.17 -7.96
CA VAL A 342 7.87 8.73 -7.01
C VAL A 342 7.22 9.72 -6.05
N GLY A 343 6.40 10.65 -6.56
CA GLY A 343 5.66 11.59 -5.73
C GLY A 343 4.75 10.88 -4.71
N LEU A 344 4.03 9.84 -5.14
CA LEU A 344 3.23 8.99 -4.25
C LEU A 344 4.07 8.38 -3.13
N GLN A 345 5.25 7.85 -3.44
CA GLN A 345 6.11 7.21 -2.45
C GLN A 345 6.72 8.22 -1.47
N GLU A 346 7.07 9.43 -1.92
CA GLU A 346 7.49 10.50 -1.02
C GLU A 346 6.36 10.96 -0.10
N LEU A 347 5.13 11.08 -0.61
CA LEU A 347 3.97 11.39 0.23
C LEU A 347 3.72 10.29 1.27
N LYS A 348 3.88 9.01 0.93
CA LYS A 348 3.86 7.91 1.93
C LYS A 348 4.93 8.11 3.00
N ALA A 349 6.17 8.41 2.60
CA ALA A 349 7.27 8.62 3.54
C ALA A 349 7.01 9.81 4.49
N VAL A 350 6.28 10.83 4.04
CA VAL A 350 5.88 11.98 4.86
C VAL A 350 4.71 11.66 5.78
N PHE A 351 3.63 11.05 5.27
CA PHE A 351 2.37 10.90 5.99
C PHE A 351 2.26 9.63 6.85
N ASN A 352 2.89 8.52 6.45
CA ASN A 352 2.80 7.26 7.19
C ASN A 352 3.33 7.37 8.63
N PRO A 353 4.47 8.05 8.92
CA PRO A 353 4.93 8.24 10.30
C PRO A 353 3.95 9.03 11.17
N LEU A 354 3.13 9.88 10.55
CA LEU A 354 2.14 10.74 11.21
C LEU A 354 0.75 10.08 11.33
N LEU A 355 0.61 8.85 10.80
CA LEU A 355 -0.66 8.14 10.64
C LEU A 355 -1.72 9.08 10.03
N MET A 356 -1.36 9.76 8.95
CA MET A 356 -2.25 10.65 8.21
C MET A 356 -2.76 9.96 6.95
N HIS A 357 -4.07 10.05 6.73
CA HIS A 357 -4.67 9.51 5.53
C HIS A 357 -4.39 10.45 4.37
N PHE A 358 -4.03 9.87 3.23
CA PHE A 358 -4.00 10.59 1.97
C PHE A 358 -4.47 9.67 0.84
N TRP A 359 -4.96 10.26 -0.24
CA TRP A 359 -5.53 9.53 -1.38
C TRP A 359 -5.30 10.28 -2.70
N ILE A 360 -5.35 9.56 -3.81
CA ILE A 360 -5.43 10.19 -5.14
C ILE A 360 -6.76 10.90 -5.31
N TRP A 361 -6.77 12.07 -5.92
CA TRP A 361 -7.96 12.91 -6.03
C TRP A 361 -8.23 13.35 -7.48
N SER A 362 -9.39 13.96 -7.72
CA SER A 362 -9.74 14.68 -8.95
C SER A 362 -9.34 13.93 -10.24
N GLY A 363 -8.52 14.54 -11.12
CA GLY A 363 -8.11 13.97 -12.40
C GLY A 363 -7.23 12.73 -12.25
N THR A 364 -6.43 12.65 -11.18
CA THR A 364 -5.61 11.47 -10.88
C THR A 364 -6.49 10.26 -10.53
N MET A 365 -7.51 10.46 -9.68
CA MET A 365 -8.47 9.41 -9.34
C MET A 365 -9.30 8.97 -10.55
N LEU A 366 -9.75 9.92 -11.38
CA LEU A 366 -10.46 9.61 -12.62
C LEU A 366 -9.60 8.78 -13.58
N GLY A 367 -8.31 9.11 -13.71
CA GLY A 367 -7.37 8.33 -14.50
C GLY A 367 -7.30 6.88 -14.03
N TRP A 368 -7.09 6.67 -12.74
CA TRP A 368 -7.05 5.32 -12.17
C TRP A 368 -8.35 4.56 -12.42
N TYR A 369 -9.51 5.17 -12.19
CA TYR A 369 -10.81 4.50 -12.37
C TYR A 369 -11.12 4.16 -13.84
N ARG A 370 -10.77 5.05 -14.78
CA ARG A 370 -11.12 4.93 -16.20
C ARG A 370 -10.15 4.08 -17.01
N GLN A 371 -8.87 4.18 -16.70
CA GLN A 371 -7.78 3.67 -17.53
C GLN A 371 -6.61 3.09 -16.72
N CYS A 372 -6.80 2.89 -15.40
CA CYS A 372 -5.82 2.29 -14.49
C CYS A 372 -4.43 2.94 -14.54
N GLY A 373 -4.41 4.25 -14.74
CA GLY A 373 -3.18 5.02 -14.84
C GLY A 373 -3.47 6.52 -14.89
N VAL A 374 -2.44 7.33 -15.01
CA VAL A 374 -2.63 8.78 -15.12
C VAL A 374 -3.24 9.13 -16.47
N ILE A 375 -4.07 10.18 -16.52
CA ILE A 375 -4.67 10.69 -17.75
C ILE A 375 -3.56 11.30 -18.64
N PRO A 376 -3.35 10.82 -19.89
CA PRO A 376 -2.18 11.14 -20.70
C PRO A 376 -2.03 12.61 -21.12
N TYR A 377 -3.09 13.40 -21.00
CA TYR A 377 -3.13 14.81 -21.33
C TYR A 377 -3.26 15.72 -20.10
N THR A 378 -3.06 15.19 -18.89
CA THR A 378 -2.96 16.01 -17.67
C THR A 378 -1.56 16.61 -17.53
N SER A 379 -1.48 17.78 -16.91
CA SER A 379 -0.21 18.45 -16.57
C SER A 379 0.22 18.23 -15.12
N ASP A 380 -0.69 17.76 -14.28
CA ASP A 380 -0.54 17.65 -12.82
C ASP A 380 -1.20 16.38 -12.27
N VAL A 381 -0.93 16.14 -10.98
CA VAL A 381 -1.54 15.09 -10.18
C VAL A 381 -2.06 15.66 -8.88
N ASP A 382 -3.22 15.16 -8.46
CA ASP A 382 -3.94 15.64 -7.29
C ASP A 382 -3.92 14.57 -6.20
N PHE A 383 -3.55 14.98 -5.00
CA PHE A 383 -3.68 14.17 -3.79
C PHE A 383 -4.49 14.93 -2.75
N GLY A 384 -5.30 14.21 -1.98
CA GLY A 384 -6.06 14.75 -0.85
C GLY A 384 -5.57 14.18 0.47
N SER A 385 -5.77 14.93 1.56
CA SER A 385 -5.58 14.48 2.93
C SER A 385 -6.56 15.22 3.85
N TRP A 386 -6.84 14.68 5.03
CA TRP A 386 -7.70 15.34 6.00
C TRP A 386 -6.95 16.45 6.72
N ALA A 387 -7.40 17.70 6.56
CA ALA A 387 -6.86 18.82 7.33
C ALA A 387 -7.01 18.62 8.85
N SER A 388 -8.05 17.92 9.29
CA SER A 388 -8.27 17.59 10.71
C SER A 388 -7.28 16.58 11.30
N GLU A 389 -6.46 15.93 10.47
CA GLU A 389 -5.43 15.00 10.92
C GLU A 389 -4.04 15.66 11.02
N VAL A 390 -3.93 16.94 10.65
CA VAL A 390 -2.73 17.74 10.85
C VAL A 390 -2.67 18.18 12.31
N ASP A 391 -1.87 17.46 13.11
CA ASP A 391 -1.62 17.83 14.51
C ASP A 391 -0.65 19.02 14.61
N ASP A 392 0.39 19.04 13.77
CA ASP A 392 1.40 20.08 13.67
C ASP A 392 1.70 20.32 12.18
N LEU A 393 1.34 21.51 11.68
CA LEU A 393 1.56 21.87 10.28
C LEU A 393 3.05 22.08 9.97
N ASP A 394 3.82 22.64 10.91
CA ASP A 394 5.24 22.90 10.68
C ASP A 394 6.01 21.58 10.60
N GLU A 395 5.61 20.56 11.36
CA GLU A 395 6.17 19.20 11.22
C GLU A 395 5.90 18.61 9.82
N VAL A 396 4.66 18.72 9.31
CA VAL A 396 4.30 18.23 7.98
C VAL A 396 5.11 18.95 6.90
N LEU A 397 5.19 20.28 6.98
CA LEU A 397 5.94 21.11 6.02
C LEU A 397 7.43 20.79 6.06
N HIS A 398 8.02 20.67 7.24
CA HIS A 398 9.43 20.30 7.40
C HIS A 398 9.75 18.93 6.80
N ARG A 399 8.83 17.95 6.94
CA ARG A 399 8.98 16.63 6.31
C ARG A 399 8.87 16.70 4.79
N LEU A 400 7.96 17.52 4.25
CA LEU A 400 7.85 17.77 2.81
C LEU A 400 9.11 18.45 2.25
N GLU A 401 9.66 19.43 2.96
CA GLU A 401 10.89 20.15 2.57
C GLU A 401 12.14 19.27 2.62
N LYS A 402 12.16 18.27 3.51
CA LYS A 402 13.23 17.27 3.61
C LYS A 402 13.10 16.12 2.60
N SER A 403 12.01 16.06 1.85
CA SER A 403 11.86 15.08 0.78
C SER A 403 12.90 15.36 -0.32
N GLU A 404 13.48 14.30 -0.89
CA GLU A 404 14.50 14.43 -1.93
C GLU A 404 13.89 14.84 -3.28
N HIS A 405 12.62 14.46 -3.51
CA HIS A 405 11.95 14.61 -4.80
C HIS A 405 10.74 15.54 -4.76
N LEU A 406 10.37 16.07 -3.58
CA LEU A 406 9.29 17.06 -3.44
C LEU A 406 9.88 18.44 -3.14
N GLN A 407 9.28 19.47 -3.74
CA GLN A 407 9.59 20.86 -3.43
C GLN A 407 8.29 21.62 -3.23
N LEU A 408 8.11 22.20 -2.05
CA LEU A 408 6.99 23.10 -1.79
C LEU A 408 7.16 24.37 -2.64
N LYS A 409 6.25 24.58 -3.61
CA LYS A 409 6.27 25.77 -4.48
C LYS A 409 5.41 26.91 -3.95
N GLN A 410 4.24 26.59 -3.44
CA GLN A 410 3.28 27.58 -2.99
C GLN A 410 2.41 27.00 -1.88
N ARG A 411 2.17 27.82 -0.84
CA ARG A 411 1.17 27.56 0.18
C ARG A 411 -0.05 28.40 -0.13
N MET A 412 -1.21 27.77 -0.24
CA MET A 412 -2.50 28.44 -0.41
C MET A 412 -3.36 28.15 0.82
N GLY A 413 -4.01 29.16 1.36
CA GLY A 413 -4.87 29.05 2.54
C GLY A 413 -5.95 30.13 2.52
N ILE A 414 -6.96 29.97 3.37
CA ILE A 414 -7.98 31.00 3.56
C ILE A 414 -7.28 32.22 4.15
N ALA A 415 -7.37 33.37 3.48
CA ALA A 415 -7.05 34.64 4.11
C ALA A 415 -8.00 34.81 5.28
N GLU A 416 -7.50 34.66 6.51
CA GLU A 416 -8.26 35.08 7.69
C GLU A 416 -8.60 36.56 7.49
N GLN A 417 -9.90 36.86 7.36
CA GLN A 417 -10.41 38.23 7.41
C GLN A 417 -10.67 38.62 8.86
#